data_AF-A0A6P7GTF1-F1
#
_entry.id   AF-A0A6P7GTF1-F1
#
_cell.length_a   1.000
_cell.length_b   1.000
_cell.length_c   1.000
_cell.angle_alpha   90.00
_cell.angle_beta   90.00
_cell.angle_gamma   90.00
#
_symmetry.space_group_name_H-M   'P 1'
#
loop_
_entity.id
_entity.type
_entity.pdbx_description
1 polymer ?
#
loop_
_entity_poly.entity_id
_entity_poly.type
_entity_poly.pdbx_seq_one_letter_code
_entity_poly.pdbx_strand_id
1 'polypeptide(L)'
;MKPRPLKVTMMSSEDALFVLKNKSKLNQNSNSNIYIKQDLTSCQSKYLAELQTELQSRIDNGEKNLTIRYINKIPRITTRGTTKRDREEQESPRREKGLKTSKPALCGANSSVPE
;
A
#
# COMPACT_ATOMS: atom_id res chain seq x y z
N MET A 1 34.34 -13.02 14.09
CA MET A 1 34.29 -11.64 14.61
C MET A 1 33.12 -10.92 13.97
N LYS A 2 32.31 -10.16 14.72
CA LYS A 2 31.21 -9.36 14.15
C LYS A 2 31.75 -7.97 13.77
N PRO A 3 31.60 -7.49 12.53
CA PRO A 3 32.10 -6.18 12.13
C PRO A 3 31.39 -5.07 12.91
N ARG A 4 32.12 -4.00 13.23
CA ARG A 4 31.55 -2.84 13.91
C ARG A 4 30.64 -2.06 12.94
N PRO A 5 29.46 -1.58 13.39
CA PRO A 5 28.61 -0.72 12.58
C PRO A 5 29.31 0.61 12.23
N LEU A 6 29.03 1.13 11.05
CA LEU A 6 29.45 2.47 10.64
C LEU A 6 28.35 3.48 10.99
N LYS A 7 28.70 4.56 11.68
CA LYS A 7 27.81 5.72 11.86
C LYS A 7 27.98 6.64 10.66
N VAL A 8 26.88 6.91 9.96
CA VAL A 8 26.87 7.80 8.79
C VAL A 8 25.94 8.96 9.07
N THR A 9 26.43 10.18 8.87
CA THR A 9 25.67 11.42 9.01
C THR A 9 25.54 12.08 7.64
N MET A 10 24.32 12.41 7.26
CA MET A 10 24.03 13.12 6.00
C MET A 10 23.84 14.61 6.28
N MET A 11 24.04 15.45 5.27
CA MET A 11 23.84 16.90 5.37
C MET A 11 22.36 17.28 5.51
N SER A 12 21.47 16.54 4.83
CA SER A 12 20.03 16.73 4.91
C SER A 12 19.32 15.53 5.54
N SER A 13 18.28 15.82 6.33
CA SER A 13 17.39 14.79 6.86
C SER A 13 16.59 14.07 5.76
N GLU A 14 16.33 14.75 4.64
CA GLU A 14 15.59 14.19 3.51
C GLU A 14 16.40 13.11 2.81
N ASP A 15 17.70 13.32 2.62
CA ASP A 15 18.62 12.33 2.04
C ASP A 15 18.71 11.08 2.91
N ALA A 16 18.81 11.26 4.23
CA ALA A 16 18.81 10.15 5.17
C ALA A 16 17.50 9.34 5.08
N LEU A 17 16.35 10.01 5.01
CA LEU A 17 15.06 9.35 4.83
C LEU A 17 14.93 8.67 3.47
N PHE A 18 15.44 9.27 2.40
CA PHE A 18 15.45 8.69 1.06
C PHE A 18 16.25 7.38 1.04
N VAL A 19 17.45 7.36 1.65
CA VAL A 19 18.25 6.14 1.78
C VAL A 19 17.51 5.08 2.61
N LEU A 20 16.94 5.46 3.76
CA LEU A 20 16.22 4.53 4.64
C LEU A 20 14.96 3.94 3.99
N LYS A 21 14.27 4.68 3.12
CA LYS A 21 13.12 4.20 2.35
C LYS A 21 13.53 3.20 1.27
N ASN A 22 14.69 3.42 0.64
CA ASN A 22 15.16 2.61 -0.49
C ASN A 22 16.07 1.44 -0.09
N LYS A 23 16.42 1.31 1.20
CA LYS A 23 17.36 0.28 1.69
C LYS A 23 17.02 -1.17 1.32
N SER A 24 15.74 -1.49 1.08
CA SER A 24 15.33 -2.84 0.66
C SER A 24 15.88 -3.24 -0.70
N LYS A 25 16.20 -2.26 -1.57
CA LYS A 25 16.86 -2.49 -2.86
C LYS A 25 18.28 -3.07 -2.70
N LEU A 26 18.91 -2.90 -1.54
CA LEU A 26 20.24 -3.45 -1.27
C LEU A 26 20.22 -4.98 -1.21
N ASN A 27 19.13 -5.55 -0.70
CA ASN A 27 18.96 -7.01 -0.56
C ASN A 27 18.70 -7.71 -1.91
N GLN A 28 18.36 -6.97 -2.97
CA GLN A 28 18.11 -7.53 -4.30
C GLN A 28 19.40 -7.79 -5.08
N ASN A 29 20.50 -7.14 -4.68
CA ASN A 29 21.82 -7.31 -5.28
C ASN A 29 22.65 -8.31 -4.46
N SER A 30 23.84 -8.70 -4.96
CA SER A 30 24.80 -9.59 -4.30
C SER A 30 25.34 -9.12 -2.93
N ASN A 31 24.76 -8.06 -2.34
CA ASN A 31 25.13 -7.43 -1.08
C ASN A 31 24.16 -7.80 0.06
N SER A 32 23.66 -9.03 0.09
CA SER A 32 22.67 -9.51 1.08
C SER A 32 23.13 -9.43 2.55
N ASN A 33 24.43 -9.24 2.78
CA ASN A 33 25.02 -9.21 4.13
C ASN A 33 25.12 -7.80 4.71
N ILE A 34 24.74 -6.76 3.96
CA ILE A 34 24.78 -5.37 4.41
C ILE A 34 23.36 -4.93 4.76
N TYR A 35 23.20 -4.34 5.96
CA TYR A 35 21.92 -3.77 6.37
C TYR A 35 22.09 -2.32 6.79
N ILE A 36 21.08 -1.50 6.49
CA ILE A 36 21.01 -0.10 6.90
C ILE A 36 19.88 0.04 7.92
N LYS A 37 20.21 0.59 9.08
CA LYS A 37 19.25 0.88 10.15
C LYS A 37 19.30 2.36 10.50
N GLN A 38 18.15 2.90 10.90
CA GLN A 38 18.08 4.23 11.48
C GLN A 38 18.80 4.26 12.83
N ASP A 39 19.55 5.33 13.10
CA ASP A 39 20.11 5.63 14.42
C ASP A 39 18.95 6.06 15.34
N LEU A 40 18.66 5.26 16.36
CA LEU A 40 17.53 5.45 17.26
C LEU A 40 18.03 5.45 18.71
N THR A 41 17.46 6.31 19.54
CA THR A 41 17.71 6.25 20.98
C THR A 41 17.10 4.98 21.58
N SER A 42 17.58 4.56 22.75
CA SER A 42 17.03 3.39 23.45
C SER A 42 15.53 3.52 23.70
N CYS A 43 15.05 4.71 24.08
CA CYS A 43 13.62 4.98 24.28
C CYS A 43 12.83 4.87 22.97
N GLN A 44 13.34 5.46 21.88
CA GLN A 44 12.68 5.37 20.57
C GLN A 44 12.62 3.92 20.06
N SER A 45 13.68 3.15 20.27
CA SER A 45 13.72 1.74 19.88
C SER A 45 12.73 0.89 20.68
N LYS A 46 12.59 1.15 21.99
CA LYS A 46 11.60 0.46 22.84
C LYS A 46 10.18 0.80 22.40
N TYR A 47 9.88 2.08 22.23
CA TYR A 47 8.57 2.54 21.77
C TYR A 47 8.17 1.93 20.41
N LEU A 48 9.11 1.86 19.47
CA LEU A 48 8.86 1.21 18.18
C LEU A 48 8.64 -0.31 18.30
N ALA A 49 9.36 -0.98 19.20
CA ALA A 49 9.14 -2.40 19.45
C ALA A 49 7.75 -2.66 20.06
N GLU A 50 7.35 -1.85 21.04
CA GLU A 50 6.02 -1.89 21.65
C GLU A 50 4.92 -1.68 20.60
N LEU A 51 5.05 -0.66 19.74
CA LEU A 51 4.11 -0.42 18.64
C LEU A 51 4.04 -1.59 17.65
N GLN A 52 5.16 -2.28 17.39
CA GLN A 52 5.18 -3.45 16.53
C GLN A 52 4.46 -4.64 17.19
N THR A 53 4.69 -4.87 18.48
CA THR A 53 3.98 -5.92 19.23
C THR A 53 2.48 -5.65 19.31
N GLU A 54 2.09 -4.39 19.54
CA GLU A 54 0.69 -3.98 19.58
C GLU A 54 0.04 -4.16 18.19
N LEU A 55 0.72 -3.73 17.12
CA LEU A 55 0.25 -3.92 15.75
C LEU A 55 0.00 -5.41 15.46
N GLN A 56 0.95 -6.29 15.82
CA GLN A 56 0.82 -7.71 15.59
C GLN A 56 -0.36 -8.31 16.38
N SER A 57 -0.50 -7.96 17.66
CA SER A 57 -1.62 -8.43 18.48
C SER A 57 -2.98 -8.01 17.90
N ARG A 58 -3.12 -6.78 17.40
CA ARG A 58 -4.36 -6.33 16.75
C ARG A 58 -4.66 -7.09 15.45
N ILE A 59 -3.63 -7.37 14.65
CA ILE A 59 -3.74 -8.20 13.45
C ILE A 59 -4.20 -9.62 13.81
N ASP A 60 -3.61 -10.20 14.85
CA ASP A 60 -3.95 -11.55 15.35
C ASP A 60 -5.39 -11.61 15.90
N ASN A 61 -5.87 -10.49 16.48
CA ASN A 61 -7.26 -10.30 16.92
C ASN A 61 -8.25 -10.08 15.76
N GLY A 62 -7.78 -10.03 14.51
CA GLY A 62 -8.62 -9.91 13.31
C GLY A 62 -8.83 -8.48 12.80
N GLU A 63 -8.17 -7.47 13.37
CA GLU A 63 -8.17 -6.12 12.79
C GLU A 63 -7.40 -6.11 11.45
N LYS A 64 -8.09 -5.78 10.36
CA LYS A 64 -7.48 -5.73 9.02
C LYS A 64 -6.95 -4.33 8.69
N ASN A 65 -6.03 -4.27 7.74
CA ASN A 65 -5.53 -3.03 7.13
C ASN A 65 -4.78 -2.08 8.08
N LEU A 66 -4.23 -2.56 9.20
CA LEU A 66 -3.42 -1.71 10.09
C LEU A 66 -1.98 -1.53 9.59
N THR A 67 -1.39 -0.38 9.88
CA THR A 67 0.02 -0.09 9.60
C THR A 67 0.56 0.98 10.54
N ILE A 68 1.85 0.91 10.86
CA ILE A 68 2.53 2.02 11.53
C ILE A 68 2.83 3.10 10.49
N ARG A 69 2.39 4.33 10.75
CA ARG A 69 2.64 5.53 9.94
C ARG A 69 3.19 6.64 10.82
N TYR A 70 4.08 7.46 10.28
CA TYR A 70 4.55 8.66 10.95
C TYR A 70 3.57 9.81 10.68
N ILE A 71 2.90 10.29 11.74
CA ILE A 71 2.06 11.49 11.72
C ILE A 71 2.79 12.56 12.53
N ASN A 72 3.08 13.71 11.93
CA ASN A 72 3.86 14.78 12.57
C ASN A 72 5.17 14.28 13.20
N LYS A 73 5.87 13.39 12.48
CA LYS A 73 7.13 12.73 12.91
C LYS A 73 6.98 11.74 14.08
N ILE A 74 5.77 11.41 14.51
CA ILE A 74 5.50 10.45 15.58
C ILE A 74 4.91 9.16 14.98
N PRO A 75 5.49 7.97 15.24
CA PRO A 75 4.95 6.72 14.74
C PRO A 75 3.66 6.36 15.48
N ARG A 76 2.60 6.02 14.73
CA ARG A 76 1.29 5.62 15.26
C ARG A 76 0.70 4.50 14.41
N ILE A 77 -0.07 3.60 15.04
CA ILE A 77 -0.87 2.61 14.32
C ILE A 77 -2.05 3.33 13.67
N THR A 78 -2.24 3.11 12.38
CA THR A 78 -3.26 3.74 11.55
C THR A 78 -3.88 2.72 10.61
N THR A 79 -5.13 2.95 10.22
CA THR A 79 -5.77 2.16 9.16
C THR A 79 -5.27 2.62 7.79
N ARG A 80 -4.96 1.65 6.92
CA ARG A 80 -4.74 1.89 5.49
C ARG A 80 -6.13 2.13 4.89
N GLY A 81 -6.32 3.30 4.29
CA GLY A 81 -7.49 3.53 3.44
C GLY A 81 -7.49 2.52 2.29
N THR A 82 -8.67 2.07 1.86
CA THR A 82 -8.83 1.17 0.71
C THR A 82 -8.20 1.82 -0.50
N THR A 83 -7.07 1.29 -0.95
CA THR A 83 -6.57 1.66 -2.27
C THR A 83 -7.39 0.88 -3.29
N LYS A 84 -7.53 1.38 -4.53
CA LYS A 84 -8.31 0.71 -5.59
C LYS A 84 -7.95 -0.78 -5.84
N ARG A 85 -6.84 -1.27 -5.25
CA ARG A 85 -6.36 -2.65 -5.28
C ARG A 85 -7.11 -3.60 -4.33
N ASP A 86 -7.87 -3.08 -3.39
CA ASP A 86 -8.60 -3.87 -2.38
C ASP A 86 -10.07 -4.11 -2.78
N ARG A 87 -10.46 -3.81 -4.03
CA ARG A 87 -11.80 -4.14 -4.54
C ARG A 87 -11.88 -5.67 -4.69
N GLU A 88 -12.52 -6.33 -3.74
CA GLU A 88 -12.93 -7.73 -3.87
C GLU A 88 -13.54 -7.95 -5.26
N GLU A 89 -13.06 -8.98 -5.96
CA GLU A 89 -13.76 -9.57 -7.10
C GLU A 89 -15.10 -10.08 -6.60
N GLN A 90 -16.10 -9.20 -6.52
CA GLN A 90 -17.47 -9.66 -6.50
C GLN A 90 -17.76 -10.21 -7.90
N GLU A 91 -17.81 -11.55 -8.00
CA GLU A 91 -18.32 -12.23 -9.19
C GLU A 91 -19.64 -11.56 -9.57
N SER A 92 -19.65 -10.93 -10.74
CA SER A 92 -20.86 -10.28 -11.26
C SER A 92 -21.94 -11.35 -11.43
N PRO A 93 -23.20 -11.10 -11.02
CA PRO A 93 -24.27 -12.06 -11.21
C PRO A 93 -24.33 -12.46 -12.69
N ARG A 94 -24.29 -13.78 -12.97
CA ARG A 94 -24.48 -14.29 -14.33
C ARG A 94 -25.79 -13.72 -14.87
N ARG A 95 -25.70 -12.90 -15.92
CA ARG A 95 -26.87 -12.48 -16.70
C ARG A 95 -27.51 -13.74 -17.27
N GLU A 96 -28.70 -14.08 -16.79
CA GLU A 96 -29.55 -15.05 -17.46
C GLU A 96 -29.89 -14.51 -18.85
N LYS A 97 -29.66 -15.33 -19.88
CA LYS A 97 -29.94 -14.96 -21.27
C LYS A 97 -31.46 -14.91 -21.45
N GLY A 98 -32.03 -13.71 -21.32
CA GLY A 98 -33.44 -13.46 -21.64
C GLY A 98 -33.78 -13.85 -23.08
N LEU A 99 -34.87 -14.60 -23.22
CA LEU A 99 -35.52 -14.96 -24.49
C LEU A 99 -35.73 -13.71 -25.36
N LYS A 100 -35.30 -13.77 -26.62
CA LYS A 100 -35.51 -12.71 -27.61
C LYS A 100 -36.99 -12.66 -28.00
N THR A 101 -37.71 -11.62 -27.58
CA THR A 101 -39.00 -11.29 -28.19
C THR A 101 -38.73 -10.38 -29.39
N SER A 102 -39.15 -10.84 -30.57
CA SER A 102 -39.04 -10.11 -31.85
C SER A 102 -39.97 -8.90 -31.86
N LYS A 103 -39.44 -7.69 -32.12
CA LYS A 103 -40.25 -6.51 -32.45
C LYS A 103 -40.72 -6.59 -33.92
N PRO A 104 -42.00 -6.36 -34.23
CA PRO A 104 -42.48 -6.26 -35.61
C PRO A 104 -42.12 -4.90 -36.23
N ALA A 105 -41.76 -4.94 -37.51
CA ALA A 105 -41.43 -3.77 -38.34
C ALA A 105 -42.70 -3.09 -38.85
N LEU A 106 -42.74 -1.75 -38.81
CA LEU A 106 -43.69 -0.95 -39.58
C LEU A 106 -42.91 0.16 -40.31
N CYS A 107 -43.08 0.16 -41.62
CA CYS A 107 -42.41 0.99 -42.62
C CYS A 107 -43.10 2.36 -42.79
N GLY A 108 -42.36 3.33 -43.33
CA GLY A 108 -42.89 4.55 -43.95
C GLY A 108 -42.21 5.81 -43.41
N ALA A 109 -41.89 6.84 -44.18
CA ALA A 109 -41.77 7.09 -45.61
C ALA A 109 -40.96 8.39 -45.73
N ASN A 110 -40.25 8.56 -46.84
CA ASN A 110 -39.31 9.65 -47.12
C ASN A 110 -39.95 11.04 -47.11
N SER A 111 -39.18 12.10 -46.83
CA SER A 111 -38.73 13.08 -47.84
C SER A 111 -38.22 14.41 -47.23
N SER A 112 -36.99 14.78 -47.60
CA SER A 112 -36.49 16.12 -47.97
C SER A 112 -36.95 17.39 -47.23
N VAL A 113 -35.98 18.18 -46.73
CA VAL A 113 -35.75 19.60 -47.14
C VAL A 113 -34.28 19.98 -46.87
N PRO A 114 -33.54 20.58 -47.82
CA PRO A 114 -32.37 21.40 -47.56
C PRO A 114 -32.62 22.89 -47.88
N GLU A 115 -32.18 23.78 -46.99
CA GLU A 115 -31.31 24.97 -47.20
C GLU A 115 -31.19 25.76 -45.89
#